data_AF-A0A8J4FGT5-F1
#
_entry.id   AF-A0A8J4FGT5-F1
#
_cell.length_a   1.000
_cell.length_b   1.000
_cell.length_c   1.000
_cell.angle_alpha   90.00
_cell.angle_beta   90.00
_cell.angle_gamma   90.00
#
_symmetry.space_group_name_H-M   'P 1'
#
loop_
_entity.id
_entity.type
_entity.pdbx_description
1 polymer ?
#
loop_
_entity_poly.entity_id
_entity_poly.type
_entity_poly.pdbx_seq_one_letter_code
_entity_poly.pdbx_strand_id
1 'polypeptide(L)'
;MAQGFQRRLGPDGRVLPLQTPAPQLLAGLGRWRRVSLFLSDVETEPWSEDWLGLVVSSAERVIITRGSQGATEYNDTGVHAVDVVPVDKVRDTNGAGDTFATAYMLALSRGLRDPGHHAAWAASRAVMQAQSCKPQCAADLIEGHVPAWGAADRTKAALRGLVHVVRGAGSLLLRDGLAALIHLRQLQPGRLQQALRAKETGVTTRKGGG
;
A
#
# COMPACT_ATOMS: atom_id res chain seq x y z
N MET A 1 -1.86 -6.09 2.56
CA MET A 1 -0.85 -6.86 3.34
C MET A 1 -0.58 -8.16 2.60
N ALA A 2 0.69 -8.46 2.32
CA ALA A 2 1.13 -9.70 1.65
C ALA A 2 2.00 -10.57 2.59
N GLN A 3 1.77 -10.45 3.90
CA GLN A 3 2.54 -11.15 4.91
C GLN A 3 2.35 -12.66 4.75
N GLY A 4 3.47 -13.39 4.66
CA GLY A 4 3.49 -14.84 4.49
C GLY A 4 3.62 -15.34 3.05
N PHE A 5 3.36 -14.50 2.03
CA PHE A 5 3.55 -14.91 0.62
C PHE A 5 5.01 -14.88 0.16
N GLN A 6 5.90 -14.21 0.91
CA GLN A 6 7.33 -14.14 0.61
C GLN A 6 8.14 -15.30 1.22
N ARG A 7 7.46 -16.37 1.62
CA ARG A 7 8.04 -17.54 2.28
C ARG A 7 7.51 -18.83 1.66
N ARG A 8 8.31 -19.89 1.74
CA ARG A 8 7.94 -21.26 1.34
C ARG A 8 8.33 -22.25 2.44
N LEU A 9 7.64 -23.37 2.50
CA LEU A 9 8.07 -24.51 3.30
C LEU A 9 9.17 -25.28 2.54
N GLY A 10 10.30 -25.48 3.20
CA GLY A 10 11.37 -26.35 2.76
C GLY A 10 11.00 -27.83 2.93
N PRO A 11 11.76 -28.74 2.29
CA PRO A 11 11.54 -30.18 2.39
C PRO A 11 11.73 -30.74 3.81
N ASP A 12 12.42 -30.01 4.68
CA ASP A 12 12.66 -30.30 6.09
C ASP A 12 11.63 -29.65 7.04
N GLY A 13 10.57 -29.03 6.48
CA GLY A 13 9.55 -28.33 7.24
C GLY A 13 9.96 -26.94 7.74
N ARG A 14 11.17 -26.45 7.39
CA ARG A 14 11.61 -25.10 7.74
C ARG A 14 10.96 -24.06 6.84
N VAL A 15 10.74 -22.87 7.36
CA VAL A 15 10.23 -21.73 6.59
C VAL A 15 11.43 -21.00 5.98
N LEU A 16 11.47 -20.91 4.66
CA LEU A 16 12.53 -20.28 3.89
C LEU A 16 12.00 -19.06 3.12
N PRO A 17 12.79 -17.98 2.99
CA PRO A 17 12.40 -16.85 2.16
C PRO A 17 12.41 -17.23 0.66
N LEU A 18 11.59 -16.54 -0.12
CA LEU A 18 11.63 -16.63 -1.58
C LEU A 18 12.86 -15.89 -2.14
N GLN A 19 13.45 -16.44 -3.20
CA GLN A 19 14.61 -15.84 -3.89
C GLN A 19 14.21 -14.64 -4.77
N THR A 20 12.93 -14.51 -5.07
CA THR A 20 12.36 -13.42 -5.85
C THR A 20 11.04 -12.96 -5.20
N PRO A 21 10.57 -11.74 -5.50
CA PRO A 21 9.27 -11.31 -5.02
C PRO A 21 8.15 -12.23 -5.51
N ALA A 22 7.22 -12.62 -4.63
CA ALA A 22 6.12 -13.49 -5.06
C ALA A 22 5.27 -12.84 -6.16
N PRO A 23 4.70 -13.63 -7.07
CA PRO A 23 3.78 -13.15 -8.09
C PRO A 23 2.61 -12.33 -7.52
N GLN A 24 2.12 -12.68 -6.33
CA GLN A 24 1.04 -11.97 -5.64
C GLN A 24 1.47 -10.58 -5.18
N LEU A 25 2.71 -10.44 -4.71
CA LEU A 25 3.26 -9.13 -4.37
C LEU A 25 3.37 -8.29 -5.63
N LEU A 26 3.96 -8.84 -6.70
CA LEU A 26 4.11 -8.12 -7.98
C LEU A 26 2.76 -7.74 -8.60
N ALA A 27 1.76 -8.60 -8.52
CA ALA A 27 0.40 -8.29 -8.99
C ALA A 27 -0.26 -7.17 -8.17
N GLY A 28 0.05 -7.08 -6.88
CA GLY A 28 -0.40 -5.98 -6.00
C GLY A 28 0.33 -4.67 -6.25
N LEU A 29 1.55 -4.71 -6.80
CA LEU A 29 2.31 -3.54 -7.23
C LEU A 29 1.71 -2.98 -8.53
N GLY A 30 0.66 -2.18 -8.36
CA GLY A 30 0.00 -1.53 -9.49
C GLY A 30 0.83 -0.40 -10.10
N ARG A 31 0.49 -0.04 -11.35
CA ARG A 31 1.10 1.05 -12.14
C ARG A 31 1.06 2.44 -11.48
N TRP A 32 0.33 2.61 -10.38
CA TRP A 32 0.01 3.91 -9.77
C TRP A 32 0.79 4.23 -8.50
N ARG A 33 1.71 3.36 -8.04
CA ARG A 33 2.52 3.58 -6.83
C ARG A 33 1.67 4.09 -5.65
N ARG A 34 0.57 3.41 -5.33
CA ARG A 34 -0.32 3.74 -4.19
C ARG A 34 -0.28 2.73 -3.06
N VAL A 35 0.74 1.88 -3.07
CA VAL A 35 0.88 0.78 -2.12
C VAL A 35 2.06 1.10 -1.23
N SER A 36 1.81 1.08 0.09
CA SER A 36 2.87 1.01 1.09
C SER A 36 3.15 -0.46 1.39
N LEU A 37 4.39 -0.89 1.21
CA LEU A 37 4.86 -2.23 1.52
C LEU A 37 5.66 -2.23 2.82
N PHE A 38 5.44 -3.24 3.65
CA PHE A 38 6.24 -3.53 4.83
C PHE A 38 6.81 -4.94 4.64
N LEU A 39 8.14 -5.03 4.67
CA LEU A 39 8.92 -6.24 4.48
C LEU A 39 10.00 -6.32 5.57
N SER A 40 10.58 -7.50 5.74
CA SER A 40 11.78 -7.69 6.56
C SER A 40 13.02 -7.90 5.68
N ASP A 41 14.19 -7.59 6.22
CA ASP A 41 15.47 -7.99 5.61
C ASP A 41 15.52 -9.47 5.28
N VAL A 42 15.04 -10.35 6.16
CA VAL A 42 14.99 -11.80 5.90
C VAL A 42 14.20 -12.13 4.62
N GLU A 43 13.17 -11.34 4.29
CA GLU A 43 12.39 -11.54 3.08
C GLU A 43 13.06 -10.95 1.83
N THR A 44 13.89 -9.91 1.98
CA THR A 44 14.46 -9.15 0.86
C THR A 44 15.94 -9.43 0.59
N GLU A 45 16.70 -9.90 1.57
CA GLU A 45 18.14 -10.22 1.47
C GLU A 45 18.45 -11.18 0.32
N PRO A 46 17.63 -12.20 0.01
CA PRO A 46 17.90 -13.08 -1.13
C PRO A 46 17.65 -12.43 -2.50
N TRP A 47 17.05 -11.25 -2.57
CA TRP A 47 16.68 -10.63 -3.84
C TRP A 47 17.89 -9.94 -4.48
N SER A 48 17.95 -9.98 -5.81
CA SER A 48 18.88 -9.13 -6.54
C SER A 48 18.51 -7.65 -6.38
N GLU A 49 19.50 -6.78 -6.59
CA GLU A 49 19.32 -5.33 -6.67
C GLU A 49 18.23 -4.95 -7.70
N ASP A 50 18.15 -5.68 -8.82
CA ASP A 50 17.11 -5.46 -9.83
C ASP A 50 15.69 -5.70 -9.28
N TRP A 51 15.50 -6.77 -8.51
CA TRP A 51 14.20 -7.08 -7.90
C TRP A 51 13.84 -6.07 -6.83
N LEU A 52 14.79 -5.71 -5.97
CA LEU A 52 14.58 -4.69 -4.94
C LEU A 52 14.26 -3.34 -5.57
N GLY A 53 15.03 -2.92 -6.58
CA GLY A 53 14.83 -1.70 -7.35
C GLY A 53 13.47 -1.66 -8.06
N LEU A 54 13.03 -2.78 -8.64
CA LEU A 54 11.70 -2.90 -9.23
C LEU A 54 10.59 -2.71 -8.18
N VAL A 55 10.70 -3.37 -7.01
CA VAL A 55 9.70 -3.27 -5.94
C VAL A 55 9.64 -1.83 -5.40
N VAL A 56 10.80 -1.24 -5.09
CA VAL A 56 10.92 0.13 -4.59
C VAL A 56 10.35 1.15 -5.58
N SER A 57 10.68 1.02 -6.87
CA SER A 57 10.18 1.92 -7.91
C SER A 57 8.69 1.75 -8.23
N SER A 58 8.11 0.59 -7.91
CA SER A 58 6.70 0.27 -8.20
C SER A 58 5.74 0.54 -7.03
N ALA A 59 6.26 0.83 -5.83
CA ALA A 59 5.47 1.16 -4.64
C ALA A 59 5.44 2.68 -4.37
N GLU A 60 4.46 3.13 -3.59
CA GLU A 60 4.46 4.48 -3.01
C GLU A 60 5.58 4.60 -1.99
N ARG A 61 5.68 3.57 -1.16
CA ARG A 61 6.58 3.48 -0.03
C ARG A 61 6.94 2.01 0.20
N VAL A 62 8.20 1.75 0.50
CA VAL A 62 8.66 0.42 0.94
C VAL A 62 9.41 0.60 2.25
N ILE A 63 9.02 -0.14 3.28
CA ILE A 63 9.71 -0.16 4.56
C ILE A 63 10.28 -1.55 4.76
N ILE A 64 11.59 -1.63 5.00
CA ILE A 64 12.31 -2.87 5.27
C ILE A 64 12.80 -2.81 6.72
N THR A 65 12.17 -3.59 7.60
CA THR A 65 12.58 -3.72 9.01
C THR A 65 13.75 -4.68 9.15
N ARG A 66 14.70 -4.36 10.04
CA ARG A 66 15.95 -5.09 10.28
C ARG A 66 16.17 -5.44 11.75
N GLY A 67 15.07 -5.75 12.44
CA GLY A 67 15.08 -6.07 13.87
C GLY A 67 15.77 -4.99 14.71
N SER A 68 16.87 -5.34 15.37
CA SER A 68 17.64 -4.43 16.23
C SER A 68 18.40 -3.34 15.47
N GLN A 69 18.47 -3.42 14.14
CA GLN A 69 19.11 -2.42 13.28
C GLN A 69 18.11 -1.35 12.77
N GLY A 70 16.87 -1.35 13.29
CA GLY A 70 15.84 -0.38 12.90
C GLY A 70 15.16 -0.74 11.57
N ALA A 71 14.96 0.23 10.69
CA ALA A 71 14.40 0.01 9.36
C ALA A 71 14.97 0.98 8.31
N THR A 72 14.77 0.67 7.03
CA THR A 72 14.89 1.67 5.95
C THR A 72 13.52 1.90 5.34
N GLU A 73 13.20 3.17 5.12
CA GLU A 73 12.08 3.60 4.30
C GLU A 73 12.58 4.11 2.93
N TYR A 74 11.98 3.60 1.87
CA TYR A 74 12.08 4.13 0.52
C TYR A 74 10.76 4.82 0.17
N ASN A 75 10.79 6.09 -0.21
CA ASN A 75 9.62 6.84 -0.65
C ASN A 75 9.99 7.83 -1.77
N ASP A 76 9.07 8.70 -2.14
CA ASP A 76 9.26 9.73 -3.18
C ASP A 76 10.29 10.80 -2.83
N THR A 77 10.61 10.99 -1.56
CA THR A 77 11.63 11.93 -1.07
C THR A 77 13.01 11.30 -0.92
N GLY A 78 13.15 9.98 -1.10
CA GLY A 78 14.42 9.27 -1.08
C GLY A 78 14.45 8.07 -0.14
N VAL A 79 15.65 7.82 0.42
CA VAL A 79 15.93 6.71 1.32
C VAL A 79 16.18 7.26 2.72
N HIS A 80 15.43 6.78 3.70
CA HIS A 80 15.46 7.26 5.08
C HIS A 80 15.77 6.10 6.03
N ALA A 81 16.66 6.33 6.98
CA ALA A 81 16.87 5.41 8.09
C ALA A 81 15.80 5.66 9.16
N VAL A 82 15.31 4.58 9.76
CA VAL A 82 14.46 4.62 10.95
C VAL A 82 15.25 4.00 12.08
N ASP A 83 15.60 4.82 13.07
CA ASP A 83 16.41 4.38 14.21
C ASP A 83 15.63 3.42 15.11
N VAL A 84 16.36 2.48 15.71
CA VAL A 84 15.81 1.60 16.75
C VAL A 84 15.63 2.37 18.05
N VAL A 85 14.57 2.06 18.79
CA VAL A 85 14.42 2.52 20.18
C VAL A 85 15.02 1.46 21.12
N PRO A 86 16.08 1.77 21.89
CA PRO A 86 16.71 0.80 22.79
C PRO A 86 15.73 0.18 23.80
N VAL A 87 15.98 -1.08 24.14
CA VAL A 87 15.22 -1.85 25.14
C VAL A 87 16.20 -2.57 26.06
N ASP A 88 15.87 -2.65 27.34
CA ASP A 88 16.75 -3.30 28.32
C ASP A 88 16.74 -4.83 28.19
N LYS A 89 15.59 -5.39 27.79
CA LYS A 89 15.42 -6.84 27.64
C LYS A 89 14.38 -7.19 26.58
N VAL A 90 14.81 -7.96 25.58
CA VAL A 90 13.91 -8.60 24.63
C VAL A 90 13.31 -9.85 25.26
N ARG A 91 11.99 -9.98 25.21
CA ARG A 91 11.24 -11.13 25.72
C ARG A 91 10.72 -12.01 24.60
N ASP A 92 10.08 -11.41 23.60
CA ASP A 92 9.46 -12.14 22.49
C ASP A 92 9.30 -11.22 21.27
N THR A 93 9.94 -11.58 20.16
CA THR A 93 9.94 -10.79 18.92
C THR A 93 8.73 -11.03 18.03
N ASN A 94 7.89 -12.03 18.35
CA ASN A 94 6.68 -12.31 17.58
C ASN A 94 5.74 -11.09 17.58
N GLY A 95 5.19 -10.77 16.42
CA GLY A 95 4.30 -9.61 16.22
C GLY A 95 4.99 -8.24 16.25
N ALA A 96 6.32 -8.16 16.35
CA ALA A 96 7.04 -6.88 16.32
C ALA A 96 6.86 -6.14 14.98
N GLY A 97 6.97 -6.87 13.87
CA GLY A 97 6.73 -6.32 12.53
C GLY A 97 5.28 -5.85 12.33
N ASP A 98 4.31 -6.59 12.86
CA ASP A 98 2.89 -6.21 12.78
C ASP A 98 2.61 -4.96 13.60
N THR A 99 3.18 -4.88 14.80
CA THR A 99 3.09 -3.70 15.67
C THR A 99 3.74 -2.49 14.99
N PHE A 100 4.93 -2.66 14.40
CA PHE A 100 5.62 -1.62 13.65
C PHE A 100 4.75 -1.10 12.50
N ALA A 101 4.29 -1.99 11.61
CA ALA A 101 3.50 -1.61 10.45
C ALA A 101 2.19 -0.92 10.84
N THR A 102 1.51 -1.42 11.88
CA THR A 102 0.27 -0.82 12.40
C THR A 102 0.51 0.59 12.93
N ALA A 103 1.51 0.76 13.80
CA ALA A 103 1.88 2.05 14.37
C ALA A 103 2.31 3.05 13.29
N TYR A 104 3.11 2.61 12.31
CA TYR A 104 3.54 3.42 11.18
C TYR A 104 2.33 3.94 10.40
N MET A 105 1.41 3.06 10.00
CA MET A 105 0.22 3.44 9.22
C MET A 105 -0.70 4.39 10.02
N LEU A 106 -0.82 4.19 11.33
CA LEU A 106 -1.61 5.04 12.22
C LEU A 106 -0.98 6.43 12.40
N ALA A 107 0.34 6.52 12.52
CA ALA A 107 1.07 7.77 12.59
C ALA A 107 1.03 8.53 11.24
N LEU A 108 1.23 7.82 10.13
CA LEU A 108 1.16 8.37 8.78
C LEU A 108 -0.23 8.92 8.46
N SER A 109 -1.29 8.16 8.75
CA SER A 109 -2.67 8.61 8.50
C SER A 109 -3.04 9.87 9.31
N ARG A 110 -2.45 10.04 10.50
CA ARG A 110 -2.56 11.26 11.31
C ARG A 110 -1.73 12.42 10.78
N GLY A 111 -0.80 12.17 9.87
CA GLY A 111 0.14 13.19 9.38
C GLY A 111 1.16 13.59 10.43
N LEU A 112 1.55 12.65 11.32
CA LEU A 112 2.69 12.85 12.20
C LEU A 112 3.96 12.96 11.36
N ARG A 113 4.90 13.81 11.80
CA ARG A 113 6.10 14.14 11.03
C ARG A 113 7.05 12.95 10.84
N ASP A 114 7.12 12.07 11.83
CA ASP A 114 8.01 10.92 11.82
C ASP A 114 7.24 9.63 12.16
N PRO A 115 6.52 9.04 11.19
CA PRO A 115 5.83 7.78 11.38
C PRO A 115 6.77 6.63 11.73
N GLY A 116 8.02 6.67 11.26
CA GLY A 116 9.05 5.68 11.52
C GLY A 116 9.40 5.61 13.01
N HIS A 117 9.61 6.74 13.66
CA HIS A 117 9.90 6.81 15.10
C HIS A 117 8.77 6.20 15.94
N HIS A 118 7.51 6.57 15.66
CA HIS A 118 6.37 6.02 16.40
C HIS A 118 6.24 4.50 16.21
N ALA A 119 6.54 4.01 15.01
CA ALA A 119 6.56 2.59 14.70
C ALA A 119 7.66 1.84 15.43
N ALA A 120 8.88 2.38 15.43
CA ALA A 120 10.03 1.83 16.14
C ALA A 120 9.77 1.78 17.65
N TRP A 121 9.21 2.85 18.23
CA TRP A 121 8.86 2.89 19.65
C TRP A 121 7.86 1.79 20.02
N ALA A 122 6.76 1.66 19.27
CA ALA A 122 5.73 0.67 19.53
C ALA A 122 6.27 -0.76 19.41
N ALA A 123 7.05 -1.04 18.36
CA ALA A 123 7.69 -2.33 18.16
C ALA A 123 8.67 -2.66 19.30
N SER A 124 9.48 -1.70 19.73
CA SER A 124 10.41 -1.86 20.85
C SER A 124 9.69 -2.17 22.17
N ARG A 125 8.52 -1.58 22.43
CA ARG A 125 7.72 -1.96 23.60
C ARG A 125 7.09 -3.34 23.44
N ALA A 126 6.62 -3.69 22.25
CA ALA A 126 6.04 -5.00 21.98
C ALA A 126 7.05 -6.14 22.18
N VAL A 127 8.31 -5.97 21.78
CA VAL A 127 9.32 -7.03 21.97
C VAL A 127 9.66 -7.33 23.44
N MET A 128 9.34 -6.40 24.35
CA MET A 128 9.50 -6.58 25.80
C MET A 128 8.36 -7.40 26.42
N GLN A 129 7.30 -7.66 25.67
CA GLN A 129 6.11 -8.37 26.13
C GLN A 129 6.04 -9.80 25.59
N ALA A 130 5.38 -10.71 26.31
CA ALA A 130 5.13 -12.07 25.82
C ALA A 130 4.10 -12.06 24.69
N GLN A 131 4.17 -13.05 23.78
CA GLN A 131 3.15 -13.22 22.73
C GLN A 131 1.73 -13.31 23.29
N SER A 132 1.52 -13.90 24.47
CA SER A 132 0.19 -14.07 25.05
C SER A 132 -0.54 -12.76 25.38
N CYS A 133 0.15 -11.63 25.52
CA CYS A 133 -0.53 -10.34 25.70
C CYS A 133 -0.88 -9.66 24.37
N LYS A 134 -0.22 -10.05 23.27
CA LYS A 134 -0.45 -9.49 21.93
C LYS A 134 -1.70 -10.20 21.38
N PRO A 135 -2.79 -9.49 21.03
CA PRO A 135 -2.82 -8.12 20.50
C PRO A 135 -3.19 -6.98 21.48
N GLN A 136 -3.80 -7.25 22.65
CA GLN A 136 -4.29 -6.19 23.55
C GLN A 136 -3.19 -5.21 23.96
N CYS A 137 -2.08 -5.71 24.50
CA CYS A 137 -0.98 -4.86 24.96
C CYS A 137 -0.37 -4.05 23.80
N ALA A 138 -0.34 -4.60 22.58
CA ALA A 138 0.19 -3.89 21.42
C ALA A 138 -0.71 -2.71 21.01
N ALA A 139 -2.03 -2.87 21.05
CA ALA A 139 -2.96 -1.79 20.78
C ALA A 139 -2.81 -0.65 21.81
N ASP A 140 -2.77 -0.97 23.11
CA ASP A 140 -2.60 0.00 24.19
C ASP A 140 -1.28 0.78 24.05
N LEU A 141 -0.18 0.08 23.71
CA LEU A 141 1.12 0.69 23.46
C LEU A 141 1.07 1.68 22.28
N ILE A 142 0.41 1.29 21.19
CA ILE A 142 0.28 2.16 20.02
C ILE A 142 -0.56 3.39 20.37
N GLU A 143 -1.70 3.23 21.04
CA GLU A 143 -2.56 4.37 21.41
C GLU A 143 -1.91 5.30 22.43
N GLY A 144 -1.10 4.77 23.35
CA GLY A 144 -0.34 5.57 24.31
C GLY A 144 0.72 6.47 23.69
N HIS A 145 1.18 6.16 22.47
CA HIS A 145 2.27 6.88 21.80
C HIS A 145 1.85 7.57 20.49
N VAL A 146 0.79 7.08 19.86
CA VAL A 146 0.15 7.67 18.69
C VAL A 146 -1.19 8.27 19.15
N PRO A 147 -1.29 9.60 19.33
CA PRO A 147 -2.42 10.23 20.01
C PRO A 147 -3.75 9.90 19.34
N ALA A 148 -4.82 9.79 20.15
CA ALA A 148 -6.17 9.58 19.63
C ALA A 148 -6.60 10.74 18.70
N TRP A 149 -7.47 10.45 17.72
CA TRP A 149 -7.95 11.47 16.79
C TRP A 149 -8.80 12.51 17.49
N GLY A 150 -8.33 13.76 17.50
CA GLY A 150 -9.15 14.91 17.85
C GLY A 150 -10.19 15.22 16.76
N ALA A 151 -11.12 16.12 17.08
CA ALA A 151 -12.11 16.59 16.11
C ALA A 151 -11.43 17.23 14.87
N ALA A 152 -10.37 18.01 15.08
CA ALA A 152 -9.62 18.65 14.00
C ALA A 152 -8.92 17.63 13.08
N ASP A 153 -8.40 16.53 13.63
CA ASP A 153 -7.74 15.49 12.84
C ASP A 153 -8.74 14.73 11.96
N ARG A 154 -9.93 14.44 12.51
CA ARG A 154 -11.06 13.86 11.76
C ARG A 154 -11.43 14.73 10.56
N THR A 155 -11.58 16.04 10.78
CA THR A 155 -11.92 16.98 9.71
C THR A 155 -10.82 17.06 8.66
N LYS A 156 -9.54 17.18 9.06
CA LYS A 156 -8.40 17.21 8.12
C LYS A 156 -8.31 15.92 7.31
N ALA A 157 -8.48 14.76 7.93
CA ALA A 157 -8.46 13.47 7.25
C ALA A 157 -9.62 13.35 6.24
N ALA A 158 -10.83 13.77 6.62
CA ALA A 158 -11.99 13.80 5.74
C ALA A 158 -11.75 14.71 4.51
N LEU A 159 -11.18 15.90 4.73
CA LEU A 159 -10.83 16.82 3.64
C LEU A 159 -9.77 16.23 2.70
N ARG A 160 -8.71 15.60 3.24
CA ARG A 160 -7.72 14.88 2.40
C ARG A 160 -8.39 13.78 1.59
N GLY A 161 -9.27 13.00 2.21
CA GLY A 161 -10.06 11.96 1.53
C GLY A 161 -10.86 12.50 0.34
N LEU A 162 -11.58 13.61 0.55
CA LEU A 162 -12.31 14.32 -0.52
C LEU A 162 -11.39 14.77 -1.66
N VAL A 163 -10.22 15.34 -1.35
CA VAL A 163 -9.23 15.73 -2.36
C VAL A 163 -8.75 14.52 -3.17
N HIS A 164 -8.48 13.39 -2.52
CA HIS A 164 -8.08 12.15 -3.21
C HIS A 164 -9.19 11.59 -4.09
N VAL A 165 -10.45 11.66 -3.67
CA VAL A 165 -11.61 11.27 -4.48
C VAL A 165 -11.74 12.16 -5.72
N VAL A 166 -11.65 13.49 -5.55
CA VAL A 166 -11.72 14.44 -6.68
C VAL A 166 -10.57 14.23 -7.66
N ARG A 167 -9.34 14.09 -7.17
CA ARG A 167 -8.18 13.76 -8.02
C ARG A 167 -8.34 12.41 -8.72
N GLY A 168 -8.86 11.41 -8.02
CA GLY A 168 -9.16 10.09 -8.57
C GLY A 168 -10.18 10.17 -9.71
N ALA A 169 -11.31 10.83 -9.49
CA ALA A 169 -12.36 11.05 -10.48
C ALA A 169 -11.84 11.85 -11.69
N GLY A 170 -11.05 12.90 -11.46
CA GLY A 170 -10.40 13.65 -12.54
C GLY A 170 -9.45 12.80 -13.37
N SER A 171 -8.65 11.94 -12.73
CA SER A 171 -7.75 11.03 -13.44
C SER A 171 -8.48 9.96 -14.25
N LEU A 172 -9.65 9.50 -13.79
CA LEU A 172 -10.51 8.55 -14.51
C LEU A 172 -11.19 9.23 -15.71
N LEU A 173 -11.81 10.41 -15.51
CA LEU A 173 -12.46 11.18 -16.57
C LEU A 173 -11.48 11.59 -17.68
N LEU A 174 -10.27 12.02 -17.31
CA LEU A 174 -9.21 12.31 -18.28
C LEU A 174 -8.81 11.05 -19.06
N ARG A 175 -8.76 9.88 -18.43
CA ARG A 175 -8.41 8.62 -19.11
C ARG A 175 -9.51 8.14 -20.04
N ASP A 176 -10.75 8.12 -19.58
CA ASP A 176 -11.87 7.68 -20.40
C ASP A 176 -12.11 8.68 -21.54
N GLY A 177 -11.94 9.97 -21.28
CA GLY A 177 -11.97 11.02 -22.30
C GLY A 177 -10.86 10.89 -23.34
N LEU A 178 -9.61 10.63 -22.91
CA LEU A 178 -8.48 10.46 -23.83
C LEU A 178 -8.60 9.15 -24.63
N ALA A 179 -9.02 8.05 -23.99
CA ALA A 179 -9.27 6.78 -24.64
C ALA A 179 -10.41 6.91 -25.67
N ALA A 180 -11.50 7.58 -25.32
CA ALA A 180 -12.60 7.88 -26.24
C ALA A 180 -12.14 8.76 -27.41
N LEU A 181 -11.31 9.78 -27.16
CA LEU A 181 -10.75 10.65 -28.21
C LEU A 181 -9.80 9.90 -29.15
N ILE A 182 -8.97 9.00 -28.62
CA ILE A 182 -8.10 8.13 -29.43
C ILE A 182 -8.96 7.18 -30.28
N HIS A 183 -10.01 6.60 -29.71
CA HIS A 183 -10.93 5.74 -30.45
C HIS A 183 -11.69 6.51 -31.53
N LEU A 184 -12.15 7.73 -31.24
CA LEU A 184 -12.81 8.61 -32.20
C LEU A 184 -11.88 9.05 -33.34
N ARG A 185 -10.58 9.24 -33.07
CA ARG A 185 -9.56 9.51 -34.11
C ARG A 185 -9.22 8.31 -34.98
N GLN A 186 -9.37 7.09 -34.46
CA GLN A 186 -9.14 5.85 -35.20
C GLN A 186 -10.35 5.44 -36.07
N LEU A 187 -11.52 6.06 -35.87
CA LEU A 187 -12.65 5.92 -36.78
C LEU A 187 -12.37 6.73 -38.06
N GLN A 188 -12.20 6.04 -39.19
CA GLN A 188 -12.01 6.68 -40.48
C GLN A 188 -13.14 7.68 -40.80
N PRO A 189 -12.84 8.80 -41.50
CA PRO A 189 -13.85 9.79 -41.90
C PRO A 189 -14.97 9.10 -42.69
N GLY A 190 -16.20 9.16 -42.20
CA GLY A 190 -17.39 8.60 -42.87
C GLY A 190 -18.17 7.54 -42.07
N ARG A 191 -17.56 6.84 -41.10
CA ARG A 191 -18.28 5.85 -40.28
C ARG A 191 -19.17 6.44 -39.20
N LEU A 192 -18.84 7.62 -38.68
CA LEU A 192 -19.65 8.30 -37.65
C LEU A 192 -21.02 8.76 -38.19
N GLN A 193 -21.05 9.25 -39.43
CA GLN A 193 -22.31 9.62 -40.11
C GLN A 193 -23.17 8.40 -40.43
N GLN A 194 -22.58 7.25 -40.78
CA GLN A 194 -23.32 5.99 -40.96
C GLN A 194 -23.91 5.47 -39.64
N ALA A 195 -23.14 5.53 -38.54
CA ALA A 195 -23.61 5.07 -37.23
C ALA A 195 -24.74 5.95 -36.65
N LEU A 196 -24.69 7.27 -36.86
CA LEU A 196 -25.74 8.20 -36.45
C LEU A 196 -27.01 8.04 -37.33
N ARG A 197 -26.86 7.86 -38.65
CA ARG A 197 -28.00 7.61 -39.56
C ARG A 197 -28.68 6.27 -39.31
N ALA A 198 -27.94 5.21 -38.98
CA ALA A 198 -28.51 3.91 -38.65
C ALA A 198 -29.41 3.95 -37.39
N LYS A 199 -29.12 4.87 -36.47
CA LYS A 199 -29.92 5.07 -35.25
C LYS A 199 -31.23 5.83 -35.50
N GLU A 200 -31.25 6.73 -36.50
CA GLU A 200 -32.47 7.45 -36.91
C GLU A 200 -33.43 6.57 -37.72
N THR A 201 -32.93 5.61 -38.51
CA THR A 201 -33.77 4.67 -39.28
C THR A 201 -34.41 3.55 -38.46
N GLY A 202 -33.95 3.32 -37.22
CA GLY A 202 -34.46 2.26 -36.34
C GLY A 202 -35.70 2.62 -35.52
N VAL A 203 -36.19 3.86 -35.58
CA VAL A 203 -37.31 4.36 -34.76
C VAL A 203 -38.66 4.31 -35.48
N THR A 204 -38.70 4.08 -36.80
CA THR A 204 -39.93 4.20 -37.62
C THR A 204 -40.61 2.90 -38.06
N THR A 205 -40.23 1.73 -37.56
CA THR A 205 -40.91 0.45 -37.87
C THR A 205 -41.39 -0.31 -36.63
N ARG A 206 -42.31 0.30 -35.87
CA ARG A 206 -43.18 -0.45 -34.94
C ARG A 206 -44.53 0.24 -34.77
N LYS A 207 -45.38 0.18 -35.79
CA LYS A 207 -46.84 0.33 -35.67
C LYS A 207 -47.53 -0.14 -36.96
N GLY A 208 -48.30 -1.24 -36.89
CA GLY A 208 -49.29 -1.60 -37.91
C GLY A 208 -49.44 -3.11 -38.17
N GLY A 209 -50.60 -3.66 -37.80
CA GLY A 209 -51.07 -5.02 -38.12
C GLY A 209 -51.14 -5.89 -36.85
N GLY A 210 -52.29 -6.23 -36.29
CA GLY A 210 -53.57 -6.53 -36.94
C GLY A 210 -53.80 -8.02 -36.79
#